data_AF-A0A2V9MHT3-F1
#
_entry.id   AF-A0A2V9MHT3-F1
#
_cell.length_a   1.000
_cell.length_b   1.000
_cell.length_c   1.000
_cell.angle_alpha   90.00
_cell.angle_beta   90.00
_cell.angle_gamma   90.00
#
_symmetry.space_group_name_H-M   'P 1'
#
loop_
_entity.id
_entity.type
_entity.pdbx_description
1 polymer ?
#
loop_
_entity_poly.entity_id
_entity_poly.type
_entity_poly.pdbx_seq_one_letter_code
_entity_poly.pdbx_strand_id
1 'polypeptide(L)'
;MTLTENLERDGFQVRTKVFRNPSNTRLLDSVTERKITICNLFANDGLPVRDIARVLDEKYGRVVAVLIEQGLIRERRRNPSKGVQLEQ
;
A
#
# COMPACT_ATOMS: atom_id res chain seq x y z
N MET A 1 19.61 -15.95 10.71
CA MET A 1 19.96 -14.55 10.45
C MET A 1 18.97 -14.00 9.43
N THR A 2 17.86 -13.42 9.88
CA THR A 2 16.88 -12.81 8.95
C THR A 2 17.34 -11.40 8.62
N LEU A 3 17.95 -11.24 7.45
CA LEU A 3 18.13 -9.94 6.80
C LEU A 3 16.74 -9.35 6.55
N THR A 4 16.24 -8.57 7.50
CA THR A 4 15.18 -7.61 7.20
C THR A 4 15.83 -6.51 6.39
N GLU A 5 16.05 -6.79 5.09
CA GLU A 5 16.42 -5.77 4.14
C GLU A 5 15.37 -4.66 4.26
N ASN A 6 15.81 -3.45 4.60
CA ASN A 6 14.98 -2.26 4.51
C ASN A 6 14.66 -2.03 3.03
N LEU A 7 13.69 -2.77 2.49
CA LEU A 7 13.24 -2.58 1.12
C LEU A 7 12.47 -1.27 1.07
N GLU A 8 13.10 -0.27 0.47
CA GLU A 8 12.40 0.93 0.04
C GLU A 8 11.92 0.73 -1.41
N ARG A 9 10.64 1.03 -1.67
CA ARG A 9 10.08 1.09 -3.03
C ARG A 9 9.29 2.39 -3.16
N ASP A 10 9.57 3.16 -4.21
CA ASP A 10 9.02 4.52 -4.39
C ASP A 10 9.23 5.44 -3.17
N GLY A 11 10.30 5.22 -2.39
CA GLY A 11 10.56 5.94 -1.14
C GLY A 11 9.67 5.55 0.05
N PHE A 12 8.88 4.48 -0.09
CA PHE A 12 8.11 3.85 1.00
C PHE A 12 8.85 2.65 1.58
N GLN A 13 8.78 2.51 2.89
CA GLN A 13 9.27 1.31 3.57
C GLN A 13 8.27 0.16 3.36
N VAL A 14 8.70 -0.86 2.62
CA VAL A 14 7.93 -2.09 2.38
C VAL A 14 8.01 -2.97 3.62
N ARG A 15 6.84 -3.36 4.15
CA ARG A 15 6.74 -4.21 5.35
C ARG A 15 6.64 -5.69 5.01
N THR A 16 5.99 -6.02 3.90
CA THR A 16 5.70 -7.41 3.54
C THR A 16 5.93 -7.62 2.05
N LYS A 17 6.74 -8.63 1.70
CA LYS A 17 7.04 -9.02 0.30
C LYS A 17 6.01 -9.98 -0.30
N VAL A 18 5.03 -10.45 0.46
CA VAL A 18 4.05 -11.44 0.01
C VAL A 18 2.65 -11.03 0.45
N PHE A 19 1.75 -10.81 -0.50
CA PHE A 19 0.33 -10.62 -0.23
C PHE A 19 -0.41 -11.92 -0.51
N ARG A 20 -1.02 -12.51 0.52
CA ARG A 20 -1.80 -13.74 0.38
C ARG A 20 -3.24 -13.37 0.03
N ASN A 21 -3.65 -13.72 -1.19
CA ASN A 21 -5.00 -13.46 -1.67
C ASN A 21 -6.03 -14.19 -0.78
N PRO A 22 -7.10 -13.52 -0.29
CA PRO A 22 -8.16 -14.20 0.44
C PRO A 22 -8.83 -15.28 -0.42
N SER A 23 -8.93 -16.50 0.12
CA SER A 23 -9.37 -17.71 -0.62
C SER A 23 -10.82 -17.68 -1.12
N ASN A 24 -11.63 -16.70 -0.71
CA ASN A 24 -13.04 -16.58 -1.08
C ASN A 24 -13.25 -15.40 -2.04
N THR A 25 -12.84 -15.57 -3.30
CA THR A 25 -12.96 -14.54 -4.35
C THR A 25 -14.36 -14.45 -4.99
N ARG A 26 -15.25 -15.42 -4.73
CA ARG A 26 -16.56 -15.55 -5.40
C ARG A 26 -17.62 -14.50 -5.02
N LEU A 27 -17.36 -13.65 -4.03
CA LEU A 27 -18.31 -12.66 -3.51
C LEU A 27 -17.67 -11.29 -3.25
N LEU A 28 -16.50 -11.02 -3.85
CA LEU A 28 -15.86 -9.73 -3.65
C LEU A 28 -16.57 -8.70 -4.51
N ASP A 29 -16.99 -7.61 -3.88
CA ASP A 29 -17.41 -6.43 -4.60
C ASP A 29 -16.22 -5.87 -5.41
N SER A 30 -16.49 -5.17 -6.51
CA SER A 30 -15.45 -4.67 -7.41
C SER A 30 -14.44 -3.73 -6.73
N VAL A 31 -14.77 -3.14 -5.58
CA VAL A 31 -13.81 -2.34 -4.80
C VAL A 31 -12.83 -3.25 -4.08
N THR A 32 -13.30 -4.34 -3.49
CA THR A 32 -12.45 -5.32 -2.81
C THR A 32 -11.55 -6.06 -3.80
N GLU A 33 -12.06 -6.46 -4.97
CA GLU A 33 -11.23 -7.03 -6.05
C GLU A 33 -10.10 -6.06 -6.43
N ARG A 34 -10.42 -4.77 -6.60
CA ARG A 34 -9.43 -3.75 -6.95
C ARG A 34 -8.33 -3.63 -5.89
N LYS A 35 -8.69 -3.67 -4.60
CA LYS A 35 -7.70 -3.62 -3.50
C LYS A 35 -6.75 -4.82 -3.56
N ILE A 36 -7.26 -6.01 -3.81
CA ILE A 36 -6.47 -7.24 -3.95
C ILE A 36 -5.50 -7.12 -5.14
N THR A 37 -5.99 -6.66 -6.29
CA THR A 37 -5.12 -6.48 -7.47
C THR A 37 -3.98 -5.49 -7.19
N ILE A 38 -4.27 -4.35 -6.55
CA ILE A 38 -3.24 -3.39 -6.12
C ILE A 38 -2.18 -4.07 -5.23
N CYS A 39 -2.63 -4.84 -4.25
CA CYS A 39 -1.74 -5.52 -3.32
C CYS A 39 -0.89 -6.61 -4.01
N ASN A 40 -1.48 -7.36 -4.93
CA ASN A 40 -0.79 -8.38 -5.70
C ASN A 40 0.30 -7.78 -6.58
N LEU A 41 -0.04 -6.73 -7.35
CA LEU A 41 0.90 -6.07 -8.25
C LEU A 41 2.06 -5.43 -7.49
N PHE A 42 1.82 -4.91 -6.28
CA PHE A 42 2.88 -4.33 -5.47
C PHE A 42 3.73 -5.40 -4.78
N ALA A 43 3.11 -6.30 -4.00
CA ALA A 43 3.86 -7.24 -3.17
C ALA A 43 4.47 -8.37 -3.99
N ASN A 44 3.68 -8.97 -4.90
CA ASN A 44 4.05 -10.19 -5.60
C ASN A 44 4.74 -9.89 -6.94
N ASP A 45 4.20 -8.99 -7.76
CA ASP A 45 4.82 -8.59 -9.04
C ASP A 45 5.92 -7.52 -8.88
N GLY A 46 5.99 -6.88 -7.71
CA GLY A 46 7.05 -5.93 -7.39
C GLY A 46 6.95 -4.58 -8.10
N LEU A 47 5.80 -4.25 -8.69
CA LEU A 47 5.62 -3.02 -9.46
C LEU A 47 5.65 -1.77 -8.56
N PRO A 48 6.19 -0.65 -9.08
CA PRO A 48 6.16 0.64 -8.38
C PRO A 48 4.74 1.24 -8.39
N VAL A 49 4.45 2.07 -7.38
CA VAL A 49 3.10 2.63 -7.17
C VAL A 49 2.60 3.42 -8.39
N ARG A 50 3.50 4.14 -9.06
CA ARG A 50 3.17 4.93 -10.25
C ARG A 50 2.74 4.06 -11.44
N ASP A 51 3.35 2.90 -11.61
CA ASP A 51 3.01 2.00 -12.72
C ASP A 51 1.72 1.24 -12.42
N ILE A 52 1.49 0.86 -11.16
CA ILE A 52 0.20 0.29 -10.72
C ILE A 52 -0.94 1.28 -10.98
N ALA A 53 -0.75 2.55 -10.60
CA ALA A 53 -1.72 3.62 -10.84
C ALA A 53 -2.06 3.76 -12.34
N ARG A 54 -1.06 3.66 -13.22
CA ARG A 54 -1.25 3.73 -14.67
C ARG A 54 -1.96 2.50 -15.24
N VAL A 55 -1.53 1.30 -14.85
CA VAL A 55 -2.08 0.03 -15.35
C VAL A 55 -3.54 -0.13 -14.94
N LEU A 56 -3.89 0.31 -13.73
CA LEU A 56 -5.25 0.19 -13.21
C LEU A 56 -6.15 1.41 -13.49
N ASP A 57 -5.61 2.44 -14.15
CA ASP A 57 -6.24 3.76 -14.30
C ASP A 57 -6.77 4.28 -12.95
N GLU A 58 -5.93 4.21 -11.91
CA GLU A 58 -6.28 4.74 -10.59
C GLU A 58 -5.38 5.90 -10.15
N LYS A 59 -5.94 6.76 -9.31
CA LYS A 59 -5.25 7.82 -8.60
C LYS A 59 -4.15 7.22 -7.73
N TYR A 60 -2.94 7.77 -7.89
CA TYR A 60 -1.78 7.44 -7.07
C TYR A 60 -2.09 7.41 -5.57
N GLY A 61 -2.82 8.42 -5.07
CA GLY A 61 -3.20 8.51 -3.67
C GLY A 61 -4.08 7.36 -3.19
N ARG A 62 -4.97 6.81 -4.05
CA ARG A 62 -5.76 5.62 -3.70
C ARG A 62 -4.87 4.40 -3.59
N VAL A 63 -3.97 4.19 -4.54
CA VAL A 63 -3.04 3.05 -4.53
C VAL A 63 -2.22 3.06 -3.23
N VAL A 64 -1.65 4.20 -2.88
CA VAL A 64 -0.92 4.38 -1.60
C VAL A 64 -1.81 4.09 -0.39
N ALA A 65 -3.02 4.63 -0.35
CA ALA A 65 -3.95 4.40 0.76
C ALA A 65 -4.29 2.92 0.94
N VAL A 66 -4.52 2.19 -0.15
CA VAL A 66 -4.79 0.74 -0.11
C VAL A 66 -3.57 -0.03 0.41
N LEU A 67 -2.36 0.29 -0.05
CA LEU A 67 -1.14 -0.37 0.41
C LEU A 67 -0.85 -0.10 1.90
N ILE A 68 -1.21 1.09 2.41
CA ILE A 68 -1.13 1.42 3.84
C ILE A 68 -2.20 0.65 4.63
N GLU A 69 -3.46 0.67 4.17
CA GLU A 69 -4.59 -0.03 4.79
C GLU A 69 -4.31 -1.52 4.96
N GLN A 70 -3.67 -2.14 3.95
CA GLN A 70 -3.30 -3.55 3.95
C GLN A 70 -1.93 -3.83 4.60
N GLY A 71 -1.28 -2.80 5.15
CA GLY A 71 -0.01 -2.94 5.89
C GLY A 71 1.21 -3.32 5.04
N LEU A 72 1.12 -3.20 3.71
CA LEU A 72 2.21 -3.52 2.78
C LEU A 72 3.30 -2.45 2.77
N ILE A 73 2.91 -1.18 2.96
CA ILE A 73 3.84 -0.05 3.08
C ILE A 73 3.56 0.76 4.33
N ARG A 74 4.59 1.42 4.86
CA ARG A 74 4.46 2.38 5.95
C ARG A 74 4.24 3.78 5.40
N GLU A 75 3.24 4.50 5.93
CA GLU A 75 3.06 5.92 5.65
C GLU A 75 4.27 6.73 6.15
N ARG A 76 5.00 7.37 5.24
CA ARG A 76 6.13 8.25 5.59
C ARG A 76 5.67 9.66 5.95
N ARG A 77 4.45 10.06 5.57
CA ARG A 77 3.90 11.41 5.80
C ARG A 77 2.98 11.45 7.01
N ARG A 78 3.59 11.34 8.20
CA ARG A 78 3.04 11.97 9.40
C ARG A 78 4.16 12.48 10.26
N ASN A 79 4.75 13.60 9.82
CA ASN A 79 5.06 14.62 10.80
C ASN A 79 3.69 15.28 11.09
N PRO A 80 3.16 15.23 12.32
CA PRO A 80 1.97 15.98 12.70
C PRO A 80 2.34 17.47 12.77
N SER A 81 2.63 18.07 11.62
CA SER A 81 2.80 19.51 11.52
C SER A 81 1.41 20.13 11.39
N LYS A 82 0.84 20.44 12.57
CA LYS A 82 -0.28 21.34 12.90
C LYS A 82 -1.61 20.70 13.27
N GLY A 83 -1.84 20.74 14.58
CA GLY A 83 -3.12 20.70 15.26
C GLY A 83 -3.02 21.31 16.67
N VAL A 84 -2.55 22.57 16.73
CA VAL A 84 -2.83 23.57 17.77
C VAL A 84 -2.34 23.30 19.21
N GLN A 85 -1.36 24.10 19.62
CA GLN A 85 -1.24 24.56 21.00
C GLN A 85 -2.42 25.49 21.31
N LEU A 86 -3.40 24.98 22.05
CA LEU A 86 -4.28 25.77 22.93
C LEU A 86 -3.71 25.47 24.32
N GLU A 87 -2.92 26.34 24.98
CA GLU A 87 -3.42 27.45 25.81
C GLU A 87 -4.83 27.13 26.35
N GLN A 88 -5.02 26.77 27.63
CA GLN A 88 -4.54 27.40 28.87
C GLN A 88 -4.38 26.38 30.01
#